data_AF-A0A0Q6WQT1-F1
#
_entry.id   AF-A0A0Q6WQT1-F1
#
_cell.length_a   1.000
_cell.length_b   1.000
_cell.length_c   1.000
_cell.angle_alpha   90.00
_cell.angle_beta   90.00
_cell.angle_gamma   90.00
#
_symmetry.space_group_name_H-M   'P 1'
#
loop_
_entity.id
_entity.type
_entity.pdbx_description
1 polymer ?
#
loop_
_entity_poly.entity_id
_entity_poly.type
_entity_poly.pdbx_seq_one_letter_code
_entity_poly.pdbx_strand_id
1 'polypeptide(L)'
;MKKVLTLVALAAAAFTASMGAQAGVLRSTIDFETPIDGSPFLSYPGLPLLGNGDEFYQPGIAGHTMFFDPFSNSALAQPADLVGVMAAGADCFGAQCPVNNASTYIGLLDDAVLLFGANDGFRFSIKSFKASFIGNGDPIAATPGFVRLQGVRNGVSTTATFALTGLDAAGNLNFGTYSTGAFGNTEWDYVYAFGFACPTPGTTGSCTAFGTDRAQFALDDVVIEHVPEPASLALLSVAGLAAFRASRRRAV
;
A
#
# COMPACT_ATOMS: atom_id res chain seq x y z
N MET A 1 25.11 47.00 -29.09
CA MET A 1 24.47 45.81 -29.69
C MET A 1 24.94 44.47 -29.08
N LYS A 2 26.24 44.23 -28.85
CA LYS A 2 26.74 42.96 -28.24
C LYS A 2 26.10 42.57 -26.89
N LYS A 3 25.80 43.51 -26.00
CA LYS A 3 25.18 43.23 -24.67
C LYS A 3 23.74 42.71 -24.73
N VAL A 4 22.99 43.07 -25.78
CA VAL A 4 21.58 42.67 -25.94
C VAL A 4 21.49 41.23 -26.44
N LEU A 5 22.39 40.82 -27.35
CA LEU A 5 22.47 39.42 -27.80
C LEU A 5 22.82 38.43 -26.69
N THR A 6 23.64 38.82 -25.71
CA THR A 6 24.01 37.95 -24.58
C THR A 6 22.84 37.72 -23.61
N LEU A 7 21.97 38.72 -23.43
CA LEU A 7 20.77 38.63 -22.58
C LEU A 7 19.71 37.73 -23.22
N VAL A 8 19.51 37.82 -24.54
CA VAL A 8 18.56 36.96 -25.27
C VAL A 8 19.01 35.50 -25.27
N ALA A 9 20.33 35.23 -25.40
CA ALA A 9 20.87 33.87 -25.33
C ALA A 9 20.72 33.21 -23.94
N LEU A 10 20.87 33.98 -22.86
CA LEU A 10 20.62 33.47 -21.49
C LEU A 10 19.12 33.23 -21.21
N ALA A 11 18.23 34.06 -21.75
CA ALA A 11 16.79 33.88 -21.61
C ALA A 11 16.29 32.63 -22.37
N ALA A 12 16.85 32.35 -23.56
CA ALA A 12 16.55 31.15 -24.32
C ALA A 12 17.03 29.87 -23.62
N ALA A 13 18.22 29.89 -23.00
CA ALA A 13 18.74 28.76 -22.22
C ALA A 13 17.92 28.48 -20.95
N ALA A 14 17.38 29.51 -20.31
CA ALA A 14 16.47 29.36 -19.16
C ALA A 14 15.12 28.75 -19.57
N PHE A 15 14.58 29.11 -20.75
CA PHE A 15 13.35 28.53 -21.28
C PHE A 15 13.48 27.09 -21.75
N THR A 16 14.65 26.68 -22.28
CA THR A 16 14.90 25.28 -22.65
C THR A 16 15.19 24.38 -21.44
N ALA A 17 15.75 24.92 -20.36
CA ALA A 17 15.99 24.18 -19.12
C ALA A 17 14.69 23.93 -18.32
N SER A 18 13.68 24.79 -18.44
CA SER A 18 12.39 24.63 -17.75
C SER A 18 11.45 23.58 -18.39
N MET A 19 11.72 23.11 -19.61
CA MET A 19 10.87 22.11 -20.27
C MET A 19 11.25 20.65 -19.95
N GLY A 20 12.36 20.41 -19.25
CA GLY A 20 12.88 19.07 -18.96
C GLY A 20 12.74 18.58 -17.52
N ALA A 21 12.36 19.44 -16.57
CA ALA A 21 12.18 19.04 -15.17
C ALA A 21 10.74 18.52 -14.94
N GLN A 22 10.35 17.45 -15.62
CA GLN A 22 9.24 16.65 -15.10
C GLN A 22 9.77 15.97 -13.84
N ALA A 23 9.21 16.33 -12.68
CA ALA A 23 9.40 15.57 -11.45
C ALA A 23 9.06 14.11 -11.77
N GLY A 24 10.06 13.23 -11.80
CA GLY A 24 9.84 11.82 -12.06
C GLY A 24 8.91 11.27 -10.99
N VAL A 25 7.79 10.69 -11.39
CA VAL A 25 6.92 9.96 -10.46
C VAL A 25 7.73 8.78 -9.94
N LEU A 26 7.93 8.73 -8.64
CA LEU A 26 8.53 7.58 -7.98
C LEU A 26 7.40 6.57 -7.79
N ARG A 27 7.62 5.33 -8.20
CA ARG A 27 6.65 4.23 -8.07
C ARG A 27 7.38 2.99 -7.57
N SER A 28 6.73 2.26 -6.67
CA SER A 28 7.17 0.93 -6.21
C SER A 28 5.95 0.04 -6.02
N THR A 29 6.18 -1.27 -5.97
CA THR A 29 5.16 -2.27 -5.64
C THR A 29 5.61 -2.99 -4.38
N ILE A 30 4.72 -3.05 -3.39
CA ILE A 30 4.88 -3.94 -2.23
C ILE A 30 4.24 -5.26 -2.63
N ASP A 31 5.07 -6.27 -2.88
CA ASP A 31 4.70 -7.59 -3.39
C ASP A 31 4.88 -8.71 -2.36
N PHE A 32 5.26 -8.36 -1.12
CA PHE A 32 5.49 -9.30 -0.03
C PHE A 32 6.52 -10.41 -0.28
N GLU A 33 7.30 -10.35 -1.36
CA GLU A 33 8.29 -11.39 -1.72
C GLU A 33 9.60 -11.25 -0.96
N THR A 34 9.84 -10.10 -0.34
CA THR A 34 11.02 -9.91 0.48
C THR A 34 10.90 -10.78 1.73
N PRO A 35 11.82 -11.73 1.97
CA PRO A 35 11.78 -12.58 3.15
C PRO A 35 11.76 -11.72 4.42
N ILE A 36 10.77 -11.95 5.27
CA ILE A 36 10.73 -11.36 6.60
C ILE A 36 11.53 -12.24 7.56
N ASP A 37 12.10 -11.63 8.60
CA ASP A 37 12.70 -12.41 9.68
C ASP A 37 11.58 -13.20 10.37
N GLY A 38 11.58 -14.52 10.18
CA GLY A 38 10.58 -15.43 10.73
C GLY A 38 10.78 -15.76 12.21
N SER A 39 11.91 -15.37 12.81
CA SER A 39 12.26 -15.72 14.19
C SER A 39 11.33 -15.19 15.30
N PRO A 40 10.67 -14.02 15.18
CA PRO A 40 9.72 -13.55 16.18
C PRO A 40 8.33 -14.19 16.01
N PHE A 41 8.06 -14.84 14.87
CA PHE A 41 6.73 -15.30 14.49
C PHE A 41 6.50 -16.77 14.85
N LEU A 42 5.25 -17.09 15.20
CA LEU A 42 4.81 -18.49 15.18
C LEU A 42 4.88 -19.01 13.75
N SER A 43 5.13 -20.31 13.57
CA SER A 43 5.17 -20.92 12.23
C SER A 43 4.26 -22.12 12.13
N TYR A 44 3.58 -22.23 10.99
CA TYR A 44 2.73 -23.36 10.62
C TYR A 44 2.99 -23.68 9.15
N PRO A 45 2.95 -24.95 8.75
CA PRO A 45 4.08 -25.67 8.14
C PRO A 45 5.19 -24.81 7.48
N GLY A 46 5.89 -23.98 8.27
CA GLY A 46 6.99 -23.13 7.78
C GLY A 46 6.57 -21.76 7.21
N LEU A 47 5.29 -21.43 7.19
CA LEU A 47 4.77 -20.10 6.92
C LEU A 47 4.78 -19.24 8.20
N PRO A 48 5.27 -17.99 8.14
CA PRO A 48 5.15 -17.04 9.24
C PRO A 48 3.68 -16.72 9.54
N LEU A 49 3.26 -16.96 10.77
CA LEU A 49 1.98 -16.54 11.33
C LEU A 49 2.17 -15.21 12.06
N LEU A 50 1.26 -14.27 11.81
CA LEU A 50 1.31 -12.92 12.35
C LEU A 50 0.28 -12.81 13.49
N GLY A 51 0.79 -12.57 14.69
CA GLY A 51 0.05 -12.30 15.90
C GLY A 51 -0.33 -10.82 16.05
N ASN A 52 -1.20 -10.53 17.00
CA ASN A 52 -1.61 -9.15 17.26
C ASN A 52 -0.45 -8.29 17.77
N GLY A 53 -0.13 -7.23 17.02
CA GLY A 53 0.95 -6.29 17.35
C GLY A 53 2.33 -6.79 16.94
N ASP A 54 2.38 -7.85 16.13
CA ASP A 54 3.58 -8.20 15.39
C ASP A 54 3.86 -7.12 14.35
N GLU A 55 5.15 -6.86 14.08
CA GLU A 55 5.56 -5.88 13.09
C GLU A 55 6.66 -6.47 12.20
N PHE A 56 6.56 -6.20 10.89
CA PHE A 56 7.61 -6.53 9.94
C PHE A 56 7.86 -5.37 8.96
N TYR A 57 9.00 -5.45 8.26
CA TYR A 57 9.49 -4.37 7.42
C TYR A 57 9.82 -4.87 6.02
N GLN A 58 9.51 -4.05 5.01
CA GLN A 58 9.88 -4.35 3.62
C GLN A 58 10.45 -3.11 2.91
N PRO A 59 11.30 -3.29 1.89
CA PRO A 59 11.69 -2.22 0.99
C PRO A 59 10.44 -1.57 0.37
N GLY A 60 10.38 -0.23 0.42
CA GLY A 60 9.27 0.54 -0.10
C GLY A 60 9.61 1.28 -1.39
N ILE A 61 9.33 2.57 -1.38
CA ILE A 61 9.53 3.50 -2.49
C ILE A 61 10.78 4.34 -2.25
N ALA A 62 11.57 4.62 -3.30
CA ALA A 62 12.69 5.57 -3.25
C ALA A 62 13.74 5.33 -2.15
N GLY A 63 13.91 4.09 -1.71
CA GLY A 63 14.84 3.72 -0.64
C GLY A 63 14.28 3.87 0.78
N HIS A 64 13.00 4.25 0.92
CA HIS A 64 12.30 4.24 2.20
C HIS A 64 11.87 2.82 2.56
N THR A 65 11.98 2.46 3.84
CA THR A 65 11.48 1.19 4.39
C THR A 65 10.04 1.36 4.84
N MET A 66 9.18 0.41 4.48
CA MET A 66 7.80 0.34 4.93
C MET A 66 7.70 -0.56 6.14
N PHE A 67 6.85 -0.20 7.09
CA PHE A 67 6.45 -1.05 8.21
C PHE A 67 5.03 -1.59 7.97
N PHE A 68 4.75 -2.76 8.55
CA PHE A 68 3.48 -3.46 8.47
C PHE A 68 3.17 -4.05 9.85
N ASP A 69 2.02 -3.67 10.39
CA ASP A 69 1.56 -4.01 11.73
C ASP A 69 0.12 -4.57 11.63
N PRO A 70 -0.02 -5.89 11.50
CA PRO A 70 -1.32 -6.55 11.65
C PRO A 70 -1.74 -6.60 13.12
N PHE A 71 -2.98 -6.22 13.39
CA PHE A 71 -3.56 -6.23 14.74
C PHE A 71 -5.05 -6.52 14.74
N SER A 72 -5.55 -6.95 15.89
CA SER A 72 -6.98 -7.15 16.16
C SER A 72 -7.56 -5.87 16.75
N ASN A 73 -8.72 -5.46 16.24
CA ASN A 73 -9.46 -4.32 16.80
C ASN A 73 -10.28 -4.71 18.06
N SER A 74 -10.09 -5.92 18.58
CA SER A 74 -10.74 -6.38 19.82
C SER A 74 -10.14 -5.71 21.05
N ALA A 75 -10.99 -5.24 21.96
CA ALA A 75 -10.55 -4.75 23.27
C ALA A 75 -9.92 -5.85 24.16
N LEU A 76 -10.09 -7.12 23.78
CA LEU A 76 -9.54 -8.28 24.47
C LEU A 76 -8.35 -8.90 23.73
N ALA A 77 -7.83 -8.22 22.69
CA ALA A 77 -6.76 -8.75 21.84
C ALA A 77 -5.55 -9.21 22.67
N GLN A 78 -5.04 -10.41 22.35
CA GLN A 78 -3.85 -10.99 22.96
C GLN A 78 -2.75 -11.13 21.90
N PRO A 79 -1.45 -11.07 22.27
CA PRO A 79 -0.35 -11.21 21.30
C PRO A 79 -0.40 -12.49 20.45
N ALA A 80 -1.03 -13.56 20.92
CA ALA A 80 -1.15 -14.83 20.21
C ALA A 80 -2.39 -14.92 19.29
N ASP A 81 -3.22 -13.87 19.23
CA ASP A 81 -4.37 -13.83 18.33
C ASP A 81 -3.87 -13.82 16.88
N LEU A 82 -4.26 -14.82 16.10
CA LEU A 82 -3.81 -15.00 14.72
C LEU A 82 -4.51 -14.00 13.80
N VAL A 83 -3.90 -12.85 13.61
CA VAL A 83 -4.44 -11.75 12.80
C VAL A 83 -3.93 -11.79 11.36
N GLY A 84 -2.91 -12.59 11.07
CA GLY A 84 -2.48 -12.78 9.70
C GLY A 84 -1.52 -13.93 9.46
N VAL A 85 -1.17 -14.09 8.20
CA VAL A 85 -0.23 -15.10 7.71
C VAL A 85 0.49 -14.56 6.49
N MET A 86 1.78 -14.84 6.36
CA MET A 86 2.48 -14.71 5.09
C MET A 86 2.23 -15.99 4.30
N ALA A 87 1.23 -15.94 3.44
CA ALA A 87 0.79 -17.09 2.65
C ALA A 87 1.56 -17.12 1.33
N ALA A 88 1.82 -18.33 0.82
CA ALA A 88 2.43 -18.52 -0.49
C ALA A 88 1.57 -19.49 -1.30
N GLY A 89 1.07 -19.03 -2.45
CA GLY A 89 0.18 -19.83 -3.27
C GLY A 89 -1.14 -20.18 -2.56
N ALA A 90 -1.51 -21.46 -2.61
CA ALA A 90 -2.77 -21.97 -2.05
C ALA A 90 -2.71 -22.36 -0.57
N ASP A 91 -1.64 -21.99 0.16
CA ASP A 91 -1.50 -22.30 1.59
C ASP A 91 -1.69 -21.04 2.44
N CYS A 92 -2.84 -20.94 3.10
CA CYS A 92 -3.24 -19.83 3.98
C CYS A 92 -3.89 -20.38 5.27
N PHE A 93 -3.21 -21.31 5.94
CA PHE A 93 -3.59 -21.78 7.28
C PHE A 93 -4.95 -22.51 7.35
N GLY A 94 -5.19 -23.44 6.42
CA GLY A 94 -6.41 -24.27 6.42
C GLY A 94 -7.69 -23.55 5.99
N ALA A 95 -7.60 -22.28 5.61
CA ALA A 95 -8.66 -21.52 4.97
C ALA A 95 -8.75 -21.80 3.45
N GLN A 96 -9.82 -21.36 2.81
CA GLN A 96 -9.94 -21.39 1.35
C GLN A 96 -9.21 -20.19 0.76
N CYS A 97 -8.04 -20.43 0.19
CA CYS A 97 -7.14 -19.41 -0.34
C CYS A 97 -7.47 -19.03 -1.78
N PRO A 98 -7.10 -17.82 -2.22
CA PRO A 98 -7.05 -17.51 -3.63
C PRO A 98 -6.06 -18.42 -4.38
N VAL A 99 -6.42 -18.86 -5.58
CA VAL A 99 -5.64 -19.87 -6.33
C VAL A 99 -4.85 -19.31 -7.52
N ASN A 100 -5.16 -18.09 -7.96
CA ASN A 100 -4.55 -17.46 -9.15
C ASN A 100 -3.33 -16.60 -8.83
N ASN A 101 -2.74 -16.75 -7.64
CA ASN A 101 -1.48 -16.13 -7.28
C ASN A 101 -0.52 -17.19 -6.77
N ALA A 102 0.64 -17.31 -7.40
CA ALA A 102 1.69 -18.25 -7.01
C ALA A 102 2.76 -17.61 -6.13
N SER A 103 2.67 -16.29 -5.92
CA SER A 103 3.60 -15.49 -5.14
C SER A 103 3.21 -15.49 -3.66
N THR A 104 4.04 -14.86 -2.83
CA THR A 104 3.78 -14.58 -1.43
C THR A 104 2.79 -13.42 -1.32
N TYR A 105 1.86 -13.49 -0.37
CA TYR A 105 0.95 -12.40 -0.06
C TYR A 105 0.67 -12.38 1.44
N ILE A 106 0.16 -11.25 1.93
CA ILE A 106 -0.34 -11.19 3.30
C ILE A 106 -1.82 -11.60 3.32
N GLY A 107 -2.13 -12.65 4.09
CA GLY A 107 -3.48 -13.01 4.48
C GLY A 107 -3.80 -12.37 5.82
N LEU A 108 -4.91 -11.66 5.92
CA LEU A 108 -5.41 -11.07 7.15
C LEU A 108 -6.65 -11.84 7.58
N LEU A 109 -6.56 -12.42 8.78
CA LEU A 109 -7.49 -13.39 9.33
C LEU A 109 -8.23 -12.78 10.53
N ASP A 110 -9.31 -13.41 10.98
CA ASP A 110 -9.99 -13.07 12.24
C ASP A 110 -10.29 -11.55 12.43
N ASP A 111 -10.88 -10.95 11.40
CA ASP A 111 -11.24 -9.52 11.34
C ASP A 111 -10.07 -8.55 11.55
N ALA A 112 -8.85 -8.97 11.18
CA ALA A 112 -7.65 -8.18 11.35
C ALA A 112 -7.65 -6.87 10.56
N VAL A 113 -6.87 -5.95 11.11
CA VAL A 113 -6.50 -4.69 10.49
C VAL A 113 -5.00 -4.72 10.21
N LEU A 114 -4.61 -4.32 9.01
CA LEU A 114 -3.21 -4.05 8.69
C LEU A 114 -2.98 -2.55 8.67
N LEU A 115 -2.17 -2.06 9.60
CA LEU A 115 -1.59 -0.73 9.53
C LEU A 115 -0.26 -0.81 8.77
N PHE A 116 -0.05 0.12 7.83
CA PHE A 116 1.23 0.24 7.14
C PHE A 116 1.55 1.67 6.75
N GLY A 117 2.85 1.97 6.69
CA GLY A 117 3.36 3.28 6.34
C GLY A 117 4.87 3.26 6.15
N ALA A 118 5.47 4.40 5.81
CA ALA A 118 6.92 4.51 5.78
C ALA A 118 7.47 4.72 7.20
N ASN A 119 8.52 3.98 7.56
CA ASN A 119 9.09 4.00 8.91
C ASN A 119 9.68 5.37 9.30
N ASP A 120 10.05 6.19 8.32
CA ASP A 120 10.57 7.55 8.51
C ASP A 120 9.50 8.64 8.33
N GLY A 121 8.23 8.26 8.22
CA GLY A 121 7.11 9.19 8.00
C GLY A 121 7.04 9.72 6.56
N PHE A 122 7.77 9.12 5.62
CA PHE A 122 7.65 9.46 4.20
C PHE A 122 6.22 9.21 3.69
N ARG A 123 5.71 10.15 2.90
CA ARG A 123 4.34 10.11 2.39
C ARG A 123 4.26 9.43 1.04
N PHE A 124 3.19 8.68 0.85
CA PHE A 124 2.96 7.95 -0.38
C PHE A 124 1.47 7.88 -0.69
N SER A 125 1.14 7.69 -1.95
CA SER A 125 -0.21 7.39 -2.43
C SER A 125 -0.30 5.93 -2.83
N ILE A 126 -1.49 5.33 -2.70
CA ILE A 126 -1.75 3.95 -3.16
C ILE A 126 -2.55 4.04 -4.45
N LYS A 127 -2.03 3.53 -5.56
CA LYS A 127 -2.69 3.62 -6.88
C LYS A 127 -3.54 2.41 -7.21
N SER A 128 -3.07 1.24 -6.82
CA SER A 128 -3.77 -0.01 -6.98
C SER A 128 -3.25 -1.04 -6.00
N PHE A 129 -4.00 -2.10 -5.83
CA PHE A 129 -3.58 -3.29 -5.09
C PHE A 129 -4.30 -4.51 -5.67
N LYS A 130 -3.77 -5.69 -5.41
CA LYS A 130 -4.49 -6.95 -5.61
C LYS A 130 -5.10 -7.38 -4.28
N ALA A 131 -6.34 -7.86 -4.32
CA ALA A 131 -6.95 -8.47 -3.16
C ALA A 131 -7.91 -9.60 -3.53
N SER A 132 -8.08 -10.53 -2.59
CA SER A 132 -9.09 -11.59 -2.65
C SER A 132 -9.76 -11.73 -1.30
N PHE A 133 -10.98 -12.25 -1.28
CA PHE A 133 -11.54 -12.81 -0.06
C PHE A 133 -10.77 -14.09 0.33
N ILE A 134 -10.69 -14.39 1.62
CA ILE A 134 -10.21 -15.69 2.14
C ILE A 134 -11.40 -16.39 2.81
N GLY A 135 -11.73 -17.59 2.35
CA GLY A 135 -12.87 -18.33 2.88
C GLY A 135 -12.53 -19.02 4.20
N ASN A 136 -13.41 -18.90 5.21
CA ASN A 136 -13.30 -19.61 6.50
C ASN A 136 -14.03 -20.97 6.52
N GLY A 137 -14.47 -21.47 5.37
CA GLY A 137 -15.27 -22.70 5.24
C GLY A 137 -16.79 -22.49 5.25
N ASP A 138 -17.28 -21.27 5.48
CA ASP A 138 -18.69 -20.94 5.33
C ASP A 138 -19.12 -20.84 3.85
N PRO A 139 -20.44 -20.94 3.56
CA PRO A 139 -20.96 -20.62 2.24
C PRO A 139 -20.59 -19.20 1.79
N ILE A 140 -19.97 -19.08 0.62
CA ILE A 140 -19.45 -17.83 0.06
C ILE A 140 -20.44 -17.24 -0.95
N ALA A 141 -20.78 -15.95 -0.77
CA ALA A 141 -21.63 -15.22 -1.72
C ALA A 141 -20.85 -14.76 -2.96
N ALA A 142 -21.56 -14.31 -4.00
CA ALA A 142 -20.94 -13.72 -5.19
C ALA A 142 -20.09 -12.48 -4.83
N THR A 143 -20.51 -11.74 -3.81
CA THR A 143 -19.72 -10.69 -3.14
C THR A 143 -19.67 -11.05 -1.67
N PRO A 144 -18.65 -11.79 -1.21
CA PRO A 144 -18.56 -12.28 0.16
C PRO A 144 -18.09 -11.19 1.13
N GLY A 145 -17.51 -10.12 0.62
CA GLY A 145 -16.96 -9.07 1.44
C GLY A 145 -16.42 -7.88 0.67
N PHE A 146 -15.85 -6.96 1.42
CA PHE A 146 -15.17 -5.78 0.90
C PHE A 146 -13.81 -5.62 1.58
N VAL A 147 -12.87 -4.97 0.90
CA VAL A 147 -11.68 -4.38 1.53
C VAL A 147 -11.89 -2.89 1.64
N ARG A 148 -11.58 -2.33 2.80
CA ARG A 148 -11.52 -0.88 3.00
C ARG A 148 -10.10 -0.45 3.23
N LEU A 149 -9.69 0.56 2.47
CA LEU A 149 -8.52 1.37 2.78
C LEU A 149 -8.97 2.60 3.56
N GLN A 150 -8.28 2.90 4.64
CA GLN A 150 -8.45 4.10 5.44
C GLN A 150 -7.10 4.83 5.52
N GLY A 151 -6.94 5.85 4.67
CA GLY A 151 -5.75 6.69 4.66
C GLY A 151 -5.86 7.78 5.69
N VAL A 152 -4.77 8.04 6.41
CA VAL A 152 -4.66 9.17 7.35
C VAL A 152 -3.65 10.17 6.84
N ARG A 153 -4.04 11.45 6.83
CA ARG A 153 -3.17 12.57 6.47
C ARG A 153 -3.40 13.72 7.45
N ASN A 154 -2.35 14.15 8.16
CA ASN A 154 -2.40 15.19 9.18
C ASN A 154 -3.51 14.94 10.21
N GLY A 155 -3.71 13.68 10.62
CA GLY A 155 -4.76 13.27 11.56
C GLY A 155 -6.18 13.21 10.98
N VAL A 156 -6.37 13.55 9.70
CA VAL A 156 -7.67 13.43 9.01
C VAL A 156 -7.74 12.11 8.27
N SER A 157 -8.83 11.38 8.47
CA SER A 157 -9.04 10.09 7.85
C SER A 157 -9.98 10.16 6.64
N THR A 158 -9.63 9.46 5.56
CA THR A 158 -10.47 9.27 4.37
C THR A 158 -10.51 7.79 4.03
N THR A 159 -11.65 7.29 3.54
CA THR A 159 -11.82 5.87 3.23
C THR A 159 -12.17 5.61 1.77
N ALA A 160 -11.78 4.44 1.28
CA ALA A 160 -12.23 3.86 0.02
C ALA A 160 -12.54 2.38 0.24
N THR A 161 -13.65 1.89 -0.32
CA THR A 161 -14.14 0.52 -0.11
C THR A 161 -14.29 -0.18 -1.46
N PHE A 162 -13.78 -1.41 -1.55
CA PHE A 162 -13.66 -2.19 -2.78
C PHE A 162 -14.33 -3.54 -2.59
N ALA A 163 -15.27 -3.88 -3.48
CA ALA A 163 -15.98 -5.16 -3.40
C ALA A 163 -15.06 -6.30 -3.82
N LEU A 164 -14.97 -7.33 -2.98
CA LEU A 164 -14.22 -8.54 -3.31
C LEU A 164 -15.11 -9.49 -4.10
N THR A 165 -14.53 -10.14 -5.11
CA THR A 165 -15.24 -11.18 -5.86
C THR A 165 -15.25 -12.48 -5.08
N GLY A 166 -16.39 -13.17 -5.06
CA GLY A 166 -16.53 -14.50 -4.48
C GLY A 166 -16.02 -15.61 -5.39
N LEU A 167 -16.62 -16.78 -5.27
CA LEU A 167 -16.24 -17.96 -6.03
C LEU A 167 -16.48 -17.76 -7.54
N ASP A 168 -15.51 -18.18 -8.34
CA ASP A 168 -15.68 -18.31 -9.78
C ASP A 168 -16.51 -19.56 -10.14
N ALA A 169 -16.72 -19.79 -11.44
CA ALA A 169 -17.49 -20.94 -11.93
C ALA A 169 -16.85 -22.31 -11.60
N ALA A 170 -15.55 -22.33 -11.28
CA ALA A 170 -14.81 -23.52 -10.86
C ALA A 170 -14.76 -23.68 -9.33
N GLY A 171 -15.39 -22.77 -8.58
CA GLY A 171 -15.42 -22.81 -7.11
C GLY A 171 -14.17 -22.24 -6.46
N ASN A 172 -13.37 -21.43 -7.17
CA ASN A 172 -12.15 -20.84 -6.64
C ASN A 172 -12.31 -19.38 -6.27
N LEU A 173 -11.58 -18.97 -5.23
CA LEU A 173 -11.33 -17.56 -4.93
C LEU A 173 -10.15 -17.07 -5.78
N ASN A 174 -10.21 -15.81 -6.20
CA ASN A 174 -9.23 -15.23 -7.10
C ASN A 174 -8.90 -13.80 -6.67
N PHE A 175 -7.62 -13.45 -6.74
CA PHE A 175 -7.17 -12.07 -6.68
C PHE A 175 -7.78 -11.27 -7.83
N GLY A 176 -8.41 -10.15 -7.46
CA GLY A 176 -8.77 -9.07 -8.36
C GLY A 176 -7.79 -7.90 -8.22
N THR A 177 -7.59 -7.14 -9.28
CA THR A 177 -6.84 -5.88 -9.26
C THR A 177 -7.79 -4.71 -9.08
N TYR A 178 -7.56 -3.90 -8.06
CA TYR A 178 -8.40 -2.76 -7.71
C TYR A 178 -7.63 -1.45 -7.90
N SER A 179 -8.15 -0.55 -8.73
CA SER A 179 -7.67 0.83 -8.79
C SER A 179 -8.31 1.64 -7.67
N THR A 180 -7.50 2.43 -6.96
CA THR A 180 -7.99 3.25 -5.83
C THR A 180 -8.72 4.52 -6.27
N GLY A 181 -8.66 4.88 -7.56
CA GLY A 181 -9.33 6.05 -8.11
C GLY A 181 -8.94 7.34 -7.36
N ALA A 182 -9.95 8.08 -6.89
CA ALA A 182 -9.74 9.35 -6.19
C ALA A 182 -8.92 9.20 -4.89
N PHE A 183 -9.00 8.06 -4.21
CA PHE A 183 -8.22 7.80 -3.00
C PHE A 183 -6.72 7.81 -3.31
N GLY A 184 -6.32 7.27 -4.46
CA GLY A 184 -4.92 7.27 -4.90
C GLY A 184 -4.38 8.63 -5.32
N ASN A 185 -5.20 9.67 -5.39
CA ASN A 185 -4.72 11.03 -5.69
C ASN A 185 -4.22 11.77 -4.43
N THR A 186 -4.38 11.18 -3.25
CA THR A 186 -3.93 11.73 -1.98
C THR A 186 -2.71 10.95 -1.48
N GLU A 187 -1.75 11.67 -0.92
CA GLU A 187 -0.65 11.06 -0.18
C GLU A 187 -1.02 10.94 1.30
N TRP A 188 -0.66 9.81 1.89
CA TRP A 188 -1.00 9.41 3.24
C TRP A 188 0.25 9.38 4.10
N ASP A 189 0.09 9.69 5.39
CA ASP A 189 1.12 9.45 6.40
C ASP A 189 1.21 7.94 6.71
N TYR A 190 0.04 7.28 6.77
CA TYR A 190 -0.12 5.82 6.89
C TYR A 190 -1.53 5.40 6.45
N VAL A 191 -1.72 4.11 6.24
CA VAL A 191 -2.98 3.53 5.77
C VAL A 191 -3.35 2.30 6.61
N TYR A 192 -4.63 2.19 6.97
CA TYR A 192 -5.20 0.94 7.45
C TYR A 192 -5.90 0.22 6.31
N ALA A 193 -5.70 -1.10 6.21
CA ALA A 193 -6.48 -2.00 5.38
C ALA A 193 -7.24 -2.98 6.29
N PHE A 194 -8.55 -3.12 6.08
CA PHE A 194 -9.36 -4.08 6.83
C PHE A 194 -10.56 -4.57 6.01
N GLY A 195 -11.03 -5.77 6.35
CA GLY A 195 -12.09 -6.46 5.65
C GLY A 195 -13.48 -6.07 6.12
N PHE A 196 -14.48 -6.42 5.32
CA PHE A 196 -15.88 -6.54 5.71
C PHE A 196 -16.36 -7.91 5.26
N ALA A 197 -17.02 -8.65 6.15
CA ALA A 197 -17.72 -9.87 5.81
C ALA A 197 -19.19 -9.56 5.53
N CYS A 198 -19.68 -10.01 4.39
CA CYS A 198 -21.11 -9.99 4.10
C CYS A 198 -21.79 -11.23 4.68
N PRO A 199 -23.07 -11.12 5.07
CA PRO A 199 -23.83 -12.27 5.52
C PRO A 199 -23.79 -13.41 4.47
N THR A 200 -23.85 -14.66 4.94
CA THR A 200 -23.87 -15.83 4.05
C THR A 200 -25.00 -15.75 3.03
N PRO A 201 -24.85 -16.35 1.84
CA PRO A 201 -25.94 -16.52 0.90
C PRO A 201 -27.22 -17.00 1.60
N GLY A 202 -28.32 -16.28 1.39
CA GLY A 202 -29.62 -16.59 2.00
C GLY A 202 -29.87 -15.95 3.37
N THR A 203 -28.93 -15.17 3.91
CA THR A 203 -29.15 -14.31 5.09
C THR A 203 -29.29 -12.85 4.68
N THR A 204 -30.09 -12.08 5.43
CA THR A 204 -30.33 -10.65 5.17
C THR A 204 -29.52 -9.80 6.15
N GLY A 205 -28.79 -8.79 5.65
CA GLY A 205 -28.00 -7.89 6.48
C GLY A 205 -26.96 -7.08 5.69
N SER A 206 -26.41 -6.04 6.32
CA SER A 206 -25.26 -5.28 5.81
C SER A 206 -23.95 -5.98 6.20
N CYS A 207 -22.89 -5.80 5.40
CA CYS A 207 -21.59 -6.38 5.70
C CYS A 207 -20.93 -5.67 6.90
N THR A 208 -20.26 -6.43 7.76
CA THR A 208 -19.65 -5.97 9.02
C THR A 208 -18.15 -6.12 8.99
N ALA A 209 -17.42 -5.15 9.53
CA ALA A 209 -15.95 -5.16 9.54
C ALA A 209 -15.36 -6.03 10.65
N PHE A 210 -15.98 -6.03 11.83
CA PHE A 210 -15.41 -6.59 13.05
C PHE A 210 -16.45 -7.35 13.87
N GLY A 211 -15.99 -8.25 14.73
CA GLY A 211 -16.80 -9.01 15.67
C GLY A 211 -17.51 -10.20 15.05
N THR A 212 -17.03 -10.67 13.89
CA THR A 212 -17.54 -11.83 13.17
C THR A 212 -16.53 -12.96 13.05
N ASP A 213 -15.24 -12.66 13.04
CA ASP A 213 -14.14 -13.57 12.66
C ASP A 213 -14.29 -14.10 11.23
N ARG A 214 -14.79 -13.25 10.33
CA ARG A 214 -15.14 -13.60 8.94
C ARG A 214 -14.63 -12.62 7.91
N ALA A 215 -14.18 -11.44 8.32
CA ALA A 215 -13.73 -10.38 7.43
C ALA A 215 -12.29 -10.63 6.96
N GLN A 216 -12.02 -11.84 6.49
CA GLN A 216 -10.71 -12.29 6.08
C GLN A 216 -10.44 -11.93 4.62
N PHE A 217 -9.23 -11.46 4.34
CA PHE A 217 -8.84 -11.09 2.98
C PHE A 217 -7.35 -11.26 2.76
N ALA A 218 -6.99 -11.51 1.51
CA ALA A 218 -5.62 -11.49 1.04
C ALA A 218 -5.33 -10.13 0.40
N LEU A 219 -4.13 -9.59 0.63
CA LEU A 219 -3.63 -8.36 0.02
C LEU A 219 -2.27 -8.62 -0.60
N ASP A 220 -2.07 -8.10 -1.81
CA ASP A 220 -0.82 -8.25 -2.55
C ASP A 220 -0.63 -7.09 -3.55
N ASP A 221 0.56 -6.96 -4.12
CA ASP A 221 0.92 -6.03 -5.19
C ASP A 221 0.40 -4.60 -4.95
N VAL A 222 0.69 -4.04 -3.77
CA VAL A 222 0.26 -2.69 -3.41
C VAL A 222 1.16 -1.70 -4.13
N VAL A 223 0.63 -1.08 -5.19
CA VAL A 223 1.33 -0.09 -6.01
C VAL A 223 1.29 1.25 -5.30
N ILE A 224 2.46 1.70 -4.83
CA ILE A 224 2.65 2.97 -4.14
C ILE A 224 3.39 3.97 -5.01
N GLU A 225 3.06 5.26 -4.86
CA GLU A 225 3.68 6.35 -5.58
C GLU A 225 3.93 7.57 -4.72
N HIS A 226 4.99 8.30 -5.05
CA HIS A 226 5.22 9.66 -4.59
C HIS A 226 5.45 10.55 -5.80
N VAL A 227 4.81 11.72 -5.80
CA VAL A 227 5.01 12.74 -6.82
C VAL A 227 5.80 13.87 -6.19
N PRO A 228 7.12 13.99 -6.49
CA PRO A 228 7.92 15.06 -5.92
C PRO A 228 7.33 16.42 -6.28
N GLU A 229 7.20 17.30 -5.29
CA GLU A 229 6.66 18.63 -5.53
C GLU A 229 7.51 19.37 -6.58
N PRO A 230 6.91 19.88 -7.67
CA PRO A 230 7.64 20.56 -8.75
C PRO A 230 8.47 21.75 -8.26
N ALA A 231 8.01 22.39 -7.18
CA ALA A 231 8.67 23.54 -6.57
C ALA A 231 10.05 23.19 -5.98
N SER A 232 10.24 21.98 -5.48
CA SER A 232 11.51 21.56 -4.87
C SER A 232 12.62 21.43 -5.90
N LEU A 233 12.32 20.90 -7.09
CA LEU A 233 13.26 20.86 -8.21
C LEU A 233 13.52 22.25 -8.80
N ALA A 234 12.47 23.09 -8.87
CA ALA A 234 12.62 24.48 -9.28
C ALA A 234 13.55 25.25 -8.33
N LEU A 235 13.40 25.09 -7.01
CA LEU A 235 14.28 25.72 -6.02
C LEU A 235 15.71 25.18 -6.09
N LEU A 236 15.90 23.88 -6.26
CA LEU A 236 17.23 23.28 -6.43
C LEU A 236 17.93 23.84 -7.68
N SER A 237 17.19 23.97 -8.79
CA SER A 237 17.73 24.53 -10.03
C SER A 237 18.07 26.01 -9.88
N VAL A 238 17.22 26.82 -9.25
CA VAL A 238 17.48 28.25 -8.99
C VAL A 238 18.68 28.42 -8.04
N ALA A 239 18.79 27.60 -6.99
CA ALA A 239 19.93 27.62 -6.08
C ALA A 239 21.23 27.23 -6.79
N GLY A 240 21.19 26.21 -7.66
CA GLY A 240 22.31 25.82 -8.51
C GLY A 240 22.78 26.98 -9.41
N LEU A 241 21.85 27.63 -10.12
CA LEU A 241 22.17 28.80 -10.96
C LEU A 241 22.72 29.99 -10.16
N ALA A 242 22.21 30.23 -8.94
CA ALA A 242 22.72 31.28 -8.05
C ALA A 242 24.16 31.00 -7.59
N ALA A 243 24.48 29.74 -7.27
CA ALA A 243 25.81 29.31 -6.89
C ALA A 243 26.83 29.48 -8.04
N PHE A 244 26.44 29.12 -9.28
CA PHE A 244 27.27 29.36 -10.47
C PHE A 244 27.50 30.85 -10.78
N ARG A 245 26.54 31.73 -10.47
CA ARG A 245 26.71 33.19 -10.59
C ARG A 245 27.61 33.76 -9.49
N ALA A 246 27.53 33.23 -8.26
CA ALA A 246 28.36 33.66 -7.15
C ALA A 246 29.83 33.25 -7.32
N SER A 247 30.09 32.04 -7.84
CA SER A 247 31.46 31.57 -8.11
C SER A 247 32.15 32.38 -9.20
N ARG A 248 31.43 32.79 -10.26
CA ARG A 248 31.96 33.70 -11.28
C ARG A 248 32.33 35.10 -10.78
N ARG A 249 31.69 35.58 -9.70
CA ARG A 249 32.02 36.89 -9.09
C ARG A 249 33.22 36.82 -8.15
N ARG A 250 33.59 35.62 -7.68
CA ARG A 250 34.78 35.40 -6.82
C ARG A 250 36.06 35.08 -7.62
N ALA A 251 35.94 34.74 -8.89
CA ALA A 251 37.06 34.41 -9.76
C ALA A 251 37.59 35.61 -10.59
N VAL A 252 37.26 36.85 -10.18
CA VAL A 252 37.76 38.11 -10.76
C VAL A 252 38.42 38.92 -9.66
#